data_AF-A0A3B5LC97-F1
#
_entry.id   AF-A0A3B5LC97-F1
#
_cell.length_a   1.000
_cell.length_b   1.000
_cell.length_c   1.000
_cell.angle_alpha   90.00
_cell.angle_beta   90.00
_cell.angle_gamma   90.00
#
_symmetry.space_group_name_H-M   'P 1'
#
loop_
_entity.id
_entity.type
_entity.pdbx_description
1 polymer ?
#
loop_
_entity_poly.entity_id
_entity_poly.type
_entity_poly.pdbx_seq_one_letter_code
_entity_poly.pdbx_strand_id
1 'polypeptide(L)'
;NEQSLNGWEEGGNDVCRNDPLEDDVQAFLIDEDQLHTFDDLTKVNPVTPATVLKCLQARYSLKVFYTHAGCTLVALNPFQAIPDLYSVDVMKEYHYATQPQEFKPHIFIVAEEAYRNVQGQLEPVNQSLVVSGESGAGKTWTSRCLMKYYATVAASAQAVSSQDAVERIERRVLDSNPLMEETLSKLRLKDMTH
;
A
#
# COMPACT_ATOMS: atom_id res chain seq x y z
N ASN A 1 55.10 69.61 12.38
CA ASN A 1 53.70 69.85 12.01
C ASN A 1 53.34 68.89 10.90
N GLU A 2 52.43 67.93 10.99
CA GLU A 2 51.37 67.50 11.93
C GLU A 2 51.20 65.98 11.60
N GLN A 3 51.29 65.02 12.53
CA GLN A 3 50.18 64.25 13.16
C GLN A 3 48.88 64.17 12.31
N SER A 4 48.13 63.08 12.13
CA SER A 4 48.12 61.66 12.55
C SER A 4 46.90 60.98 11.85
N LEU A 5 46.74 59.65 12.05
CA LEU A 5 45.52 58.81 11.96
C LEU A 5 45.31 57.85 10.76
N ASN A 6 45.85 56.64 10.93
CA ASN A 6 45.21 55.32 10.92
C ASN A 6 43.90 55.13 10.12
N GLY A 7 43.96 54.32 9.05
CA GLY A 7 42.83 53.66 8.40
C GLY A 7 42.98 52.14 8.51
N TRP A 8 41.94 51.48 8.99
CA TRP A 8 41.85 50.07 9.37
C TRP A 8 41.81 49.13 8.16
N GLU A 9 42.46 47.96 8.27
CA GLU A 9 42.22 46.78 7.42
C GLU A 9 40.96 46.05 7.91
N GLU A 10 39.99 45.81 7.03
CA GLU A 10 38.99 44.76 7.24
C GLU A 10 38.83 43.94 5.96
N GLY A 11 39.13 42.65 6.08
CA GLY A 11 38.72 41.61 5.15
C GLY A 11 37.28 41.17 5.43
N GLY A 12 36.65 40.59 4.42
CA GLY A 12 35.36 39.94 4.53
C GLY A 12 35.07 39.11 3.29
N ASN A 13 35.43 37.83 3.33
CA ASN A 13 34.90 36.82 2.43
C ASN A 13 33.39 36.77 2.65
N ASP A 14 32.61 37.25 1.69
CA ASP A 14 31.15 37.16 1.70
C ASP A 14 30.74 35.72 1.32
N VAL A 15 30.82 34.83 2.31
CA VAL A 15 30.14 33.54 2.25
C VAL A 15 28.69 33.86 2.55
N CYS A 16 27.84 33.84 1.51
CA CYS A 16 26.39 33.79 1.69
C CYS A 16 26.07 32.66 2.66
N ARG A 17 25.78 33.01 3.91
CA ARG A 17 25.16 32.11 4.88
C ARG A 17 23.82 31.78 4.26
N ASN A 18 23.65 30.54 3.78
CA ASN A 18 22.32 30.01 3.49
C ASN A 18 21.47 30.26 4.75
N ASP A 19 20.41 31.05 4.59
CA ASP A 19 19.51 31.37 5.69
C ASP A 19 18.86 30.04 6.14
N PRO A 20 18.92 29.66 7.43
CA PRO A 20 18.31 28.42 7.92
C PRO A 20 16.81 28.32 7.60
N LEU A 21 16.17 29.47 7.42
CA LEU A 21 14.76 29.62 7.08
C LEU A 21 14.45 29.22 5.63
N GLU A 22 15.39 29.35 4.67
CA GLU A 22 15.16 28.95 3.28
C GLU A 22 15.20 27.42 3.11
N ASP A 23 16.12 26.73 3.79
CA ASP A 23 16.16 25.26 3.80
C ASP A 23 14.92 24.66 4.48
N ASP A 24 14.45 25.29 5.56
CA ASP A 24 13.20 24.91 6.23
C ASP A 24 11.99 25.13 5.29
N VAL A 25 11.91 26.27 4.60
CA VAL A 25 10.83 26.55 3.63
C VAL A 25 10.88 25.60 2.43
N GLN A 26 12.07 25.26 1.93
CA GLN A 26 12.27 24.27 0.87
C GLN A 26 11.81 22.87 1.32
N ALA A 27 12.01 22.51 2.59
CA ALA A 27 11.50 21.26 3.17
C ALA A 27 9.97 21.25 3.35
N PHE A 28 9.33 22.43 3.42
CA PHE A 28 7.86 22.59 3.41
C PHE A 28 7.26 22.58 2.00
N LEU A 29 8.03 22.93 0.98
CA LEU A 29 7.61 22.87 -0.42
C LEU A 29 7.86 21.47 -0.95
N ILE A 30 6.87 20.59 -0.76
CA ILE A 30 6.81 19.31 -1.48
C ILE A 30 6.97 19.60 -2.97
N ASP A 31 7.99 19.00 -3.58
CA ASP A 31 8.07 18.90 -5.03
C ASP A 31 6.92 18.02 -5.50
N GLU A 32 5.83 18.67 -5.94
CA GLU A 32 4.58 18.02 -6.37
C GLU A 32 4.86 16.96 -7.46
N ASP A 33 5.92 17.15 -8.26
CA ASP A 33 6.31 16.22 -9.32
C ASP A 33 6.86 14.91 -8.76
N GLN A 34 7.36 14.88 -7.51
CA GLN A 34 7.91 13.68 -6.87
C GLN A 34 6.90 12.95 -5.98
N LEU A 35 5.71 13.50 -5.74
CA LEU A 35 4.72 12.90 -4.84
C LEU A 35 4.35 11.46 -5.20
N HIS A 36 4.31 11.12 -6.48
CA HIS A 36 3.97 9.78 -6.94
C HIS A 36 5.00 8.71 -6.55
N THR A 37 6.24 9.10 -6.26
CA THR A 37 7.35 8.19 -5.93
C THR A 37 7.27 7.62 -4.52
N PHE A 38 6.51 8.26 -3.63
CA PHE A 38 6.37 7.81 -2.24
C PHE A 38 5.52 6.55 -2.16
N ASP A 39 6.18 5.43 -1.86
CA ASP A 39 5.52 4.15 -1.64
C ASP A 39 4.89 4.01 -0.24
N ASP A 40 5.23 4.94 0.67
CA ASP A 40 4.67 5.03 2.04
C ASP A 40 4.26 6.48 2.34
N LEU A 41 2.97 6.67 2.63
CA LEU A 41 2.36 7.96 2.94
C LEU A 41 2.92 8.61 4.21
N THR A 42 3.51 7.83 5.13
CA THR A 42 4.14 8.38 6.33
C THR A 42 5.43 9.14 6.04
N LYS A 43 6.00 8.96 4.84
CA LYS A 43 7.23 9.63 4.38
C LYS A 43 6.96 10.95 3.66
N VAL A 44 5.69 11.28 3.41
CA VAL A 44 5.30 12.56 2.80
C VAL A 44 5.44 13.67 3.83
N ASN A 45 6.22 14.72 3.57
CA ASN A 45 6.43 15.81 4.51
C ASN A 45 5.88 17.15 3.98
N PRO A 46 4.97 17.84 4.67
CA PRO A 46 4.30 17.43 5.91
C PRO A 46 3.24 16.36 5.67
N VAL A 47 3.02 15.47 6.65
CA VAL A 47 1.91 14.49 6.61
C VAL A 47 0.61 15.22 6.96
N THR A 48 -0.17 15.61 5.95
CA THR A 48 -1.46 16.26 6.10
C THR A 48 -2.50 15.59 5.21
N PRO A 49 -3.81 15.71 5.49
CA PRO A 49 -4.84 15.18 4.60
C PRO A 49 -4.72 15.68 3.15
N ALA A 50 -4.31 16.95 2.96
CA ALA A 50 -4.13 17.54 1.63
C ALA A 50 -2.94 16.91 0.87
N THR A 51 -1.80 16.75 1.54
CA THR A 51 -0.58 16.19 0.92
C THR A 51 -0.73 14.69 0.64
N VAL A 52 -1.39 13.96 1.55
CA VAL A 52 -1.76 12.55 1.33
C VAL A 52 -2.71 12.40 0.13
N LEU A 53 -3.74 13.24 0.02
CA LEU A 53 -4.66 13.20 -1.10
C LEU A 53 -3.95 13.47 -2.43
N LYS A 54 -3.09 14.49 -2.49
CA LYS A 54 -2.29 14.80 -3.68
C LYS A 54 -1.37 13.64 -4.08
N CYS A 55 -0.69 13.02 -3.10
CA CYS A 55 0.13 11.84 -3.32
C CYS A 55 -0.68 10.69 -3.95
N LEU A 56 -1.83 10.36 -3.35
CA LEU A 56 -2.71 9.32 -3.86
C LEU A 56 -3.24 9.64 -5.28
N GLN A 57 -3.58 10.91 -5.56
CA GLN A 57 -4.01 11.35 -6.89
C GLN A 57 -2.89 11.22 -7.94
N ALA A 58 -1.66 11.62 -7.58
CA ALA A 58 -0.50 11.51 -8.45
C ALA A 58 -0.19 10.03 -8.77
N ARG A 59 -0.19 9.16 -7.75
CA ARG A 59 -0.01 7.71 -7.90
C ARG A 59 -1.10 7.07 -8.75
N TYR A 60 -2.36 7.43 -8.50
CA TYR A 60 -3.51 6.92 -9.27
C TYR A 60 -3.40 7.29 -10.76
N SER A 61 -2.96 8.52 -11.07
CA SER A 61 -2.77 8.98 -12.44
C SER A 61 -1.69 8.17 -13.19
N LEU A 62 -0.71 7.64 -12.46
CA LEU A 62 0.32 6.73 -12.98
C LEU A 62 -0.06 5.25 -12.90
N LYS A 63 -1.33 4.92 -12.62
CA LYS A 63 -1.85 3.55 -12.47
C LYS A 63 -1.18 2.76 -11.33
N VAL A 64 -0.77 3.45 -10.27
CA VAL A 64 -0.25 2.85 -9.04
C VAL A 64 -1.36 2.88 -7.99
N PHE A 65 -1.94 1.72 -7.69
CA PHE A 65 -3.18 1.61 -6.90
C PHE A 65 -2.96 1.22 -5.44
N TYR A 66 -1.74 0.85 -5.06
CA TYR A 66 -1.39 0.40 -3.72
C TYR A 66 -0.33 1.32 -3.13
N THR A 67 -0.49 1.70 -1.88
CA THR A 67 0.46 2.57 -1.15
C THR A 67 0.46 2.20 0.33
N HIS A 68 1.62 2.13 0.96
CA HIS A 68 1.70 1.93 2.40
C HIS A 68 1.25 3.18 3.16
N ALA A 69 0.70 2.96 4.34
CA ALA A 69 0.48 3.97 5.37
C ALA A 69 0.92 3.34 6.69
N GLY A 70 2.24 3.35 6.92
CA GLY A 70 2.85 2.60 8.02
C GLY A 70 2.61 1.11 7.89
N CYS A 71 2.00 0.49 8.90
CA CYS A 71 1.66 -0.95 8.89
C CYS A 71 0.40 -1.29 8.09
N THR A 72 -0.32 -0.29 7.57
CA THR A 72 -1.53 -0.51 6.77
C THR A 72 -1.24 -0.35 5.28
N LEU A 73 -2.08 -0.96 4.44
CA LEU A 73 -2.00 -0.81 2.99
C LEU A 73 -3.26 -0.09 2.49
N VAL A 74 -3.06 1.05 1.84
CA VAL A 74 -4.11 1.79 1.16
C VAL A 74 -4.24 1.25 -0.26
N ALA A 75 -5.45 0.81 -0.62
CA ALA A 75 -5.80 0.34 -1.94
C ALA A 75 -6.82 1.28 -2.58
N LEU A 76 -6.51 1.81 -3.76
CA LEU A 76 -7.42 2.62 -4.58
C LEU A 76 -8.05 1.74 -5.65
N ASN A 77 -9.38 1.73 -5.72
CA ASN A 77 -10.09 0.95 -6.74
C ASN A 77 -9.87 1.58 -8.13
N PRO A 78 -9.27 0.86 -9.11
CA PRO A 78 -9.07 1.38 -10.46
C PRO A 78 -10.36 1.46 -11.29
N PHE A 79 -11.47 0.87 -10.82
CA PHE A 79 -12.75 0.71 -11.53
C PHE A 79 -12.66 0.05 -12.92
N GLN A 80 -11.52 -0.58 -13.21
CA GLN A 80 -11.24 -1.31 -14.43
C GLN A 80 -10.35 -2.50 -14.13
N ALA A 81 -10.43 -3.54 -14.95
CA ALA A 81 -9.48 -4.64 -14.88
C ALA A 81 -8.09 -4.11 -15.26
N ILE A 82 -7.09 -4.38 -14.42
CA ILE A 82 -5.69 -4.10 -14.71
C ILE A 82 -5.05 -5.45 -15.04
N PRO A 83 -4.76 -5.72 -16.32
CA PRO A 83 -4.03 -6.92 -16.70
C PRO A 83 -2.72 -7.03 -15.91
N ASP A 84 -2.30 -8.27 -15.67
CA ASP A 84 -1.02 -8.63 -15.03
C ASP A 84 -0.86 -8.32 -13.53
N LEU A 85 -1.56 -7.32 -12.98
CA LEU A 85 -1.47 -6.91 -11.56
C LEU A 85 -1.80 -8.04 -10.58
N TYR A 86 -2.73 -8.93 -10.95
CA TYR A 86 -3.16 -10.08 -10.14
C TYR A 86 -2.91 -11.42 -10.84
N SER A 87 -1.92 -11.46 -11.74
CA SER A 87 -1.54 -12.69 -12.42
C SER A 87 -0.94 -13.71 -11.46
N VAL A 88 -1.01 -14.99 -11.83
CA VAL A 88 -0.40 -16.08 -11.06
C VAL A 88 1.12 -15.90 -10.98
N ASP A 89 1.74 -15.36 -12.03
CA ASP A 89 3.18 -15.12 -12.07
C ASP A 89 3.59 -14.06 -11.06
N VAL A 90 2.86 -12.95 -10.96
CA VAL A 90 3.09 -11.94 -9.92
C VAL A 90 2.88 -12.54 -8.52
N MET A 91 1.85 -13.35 -8.29
CA MET A 91 1.67 -14.03 -6.99
C MET A 91 2.88 -14.88 -6.60
N LYS A 92 3.44 -15.64 -7.56
CA LYS A 92 4.64 -16.45 -7.34
C LYS A 92 5.88 -15.59 -7.12
N GLU A 93 6.01 -14.47 -7.83
CA GLU A 93 7.12 -13.53 -7.66
C GLU A 93 7.20 -13.02 -6.22
N TYR A 94 6.06 -12.57 -5.65
CA TYR A 94 6.00 -12.15 -4.24
C TYR A 94 6.29 -13.29 -3.27
N HIS A 95 5.81 -14.50 -3.55
CA HIS A 95 6.03 -15.65 -2.68
C HIS A 95 7.49 -16.09 -2.61
N TYR A 96 8.18 -16.16 -3.75
CA TYR A 96 9.57 -16.62 -3.84
C TYR A 96 10.59 -15.53 -3.52
N ALA A 97 10.19 -14.26 -3.46
CA ALA A 97 11.09 -13.16 -3.09
C ALA A 97 11.62 -13.34 -1.66
N THR A 98 12.93 -13.22 -1.44
CA THR A 98 13.50 -13.24 -0.08
C THR A 98 13.00 -12.06 0.76
N GLN A 99 12.91 -10.87 0.16
CA GLN A 99 12.51 -9.62 0.80
C GLN A 99 11.34 -8.95 0.06
N PRO A 100 10.11 -9.49 0.16
CA PRO A 100 8.94 -8.97 -0.56
C PRO A 100 8.59 -7.52 -0.16
N GLN A 101 8.99 -7.06 1.02
CA GLN A 101 8.82 -5.69 1.49
C GLN A 101 9.65 -4.65 0.70
N GLU A 102 10.65 -5.08 -0.07
CA GLU A 102 11.42 -4.18 -0.94
C GLU A 102 10.74 -3.94 -2.29
N PHE A 103 9.69 -4.71 -2.59
CA PHE A 103 8.91 -4.54 -3.81
C PHE A 103 7.95 -3.36 -3.68
N LYS A 104 7.38 -2.96 -4.81
CA LYS A 104 6.34 -1.93 -4.82
C LYS A 104 5.16 -2.36 -3.95
N PRO A 105 4.50 -1.43 -3.24
CA PRO A 105 3.38 -1.75 -2.37
C PRO A 105 2.35 -2.59 -3.11
N HIS A 106 1.95 -3.71 -2.51
CA HIS A 106 0.98 -4.60 -3.11
C HIS A 106 0.27 -5.42 -2.03
N ILE A 107 -0.96 -5.84 -2.33
CA ILE A 107 -1.74 -6.69 -1.42
C ILE A 107 -1.04 -8.03 -1.12
N PHE A 108 -0.23 -8.53 -2.06
CA PHE A 108 0.51 -9.78 -1.89
C PHE A 108 1.63 -9.68 -0.86
N ILE A 109 2.17 -8.48 -0.59
CA ILE A 109 3.13 -8.28 0.52
C ILE A 109 2.44 -8.61 1.85
N VAL A 110 1.24 -8.06 2.06
CA VAL A 110 0.44 -8.29 3.27
C VAL A 110 0.04 -9.76 3.39
N ALA A 111 -0.32 -10.39 2.28
CA ALA A 111 -0.66 -11.81 2.24
C ALA A 111 0.54 -12.70 2.59
N GLU A 112 1.70 -12.40 2.02
CA GLU A 112 2.96 -13.12 2.25
C GLU A 112 3.49 -12.94 3.66
N GLU A 113 3.42 -11.73 4.21
CA GLU A 113 3.78 -11.46 5.60
C GLU A 113 2.95 -12.32 6.57
N ALA A 114 1.63 -12.34 6.39
CA ALA A 114 0.75 -13.20 7.17
C ALA A 114 1.08 -14.69 6.98
N TYR A 115 1.38 -15.13 5.75
CA TYR A 115 1.79 -16.51 5.49
C TYR A 115 3.08 -16.90 6.22
N ARG A 116 4.12 -16.07 6.10
CA ARG A 116 5.41 -16.28 6.77
C ARG A 116 5.29 -16.25 8.28
N ASN A 117 4.43 -15.40 8.83
CA ASN A 117 4.17 -15.34 10.27
C ASN A 117 3.56 -16.65 10.79
N VAL A 118 2.72 -17.32 9.99
CA VAL A 118 2.20 -18.66 10.35
C VAL A 118 3.30 -19.73 10.25
N GLN A 119 4.12 -19.70 9.19
CA GLN A 119 5.14 -20.72 8.96
C GLN A 119 6.38 -20.60 9.86
N GLY A 120 6.75 -19.38 10.25
CA GLY A 120 7.98 -19.09 10.99
C GLY A 120 7.89 -19.40 12.49
N GLN A 121 6.72 -19.74 13.01
CA GLN A 121 6.51 -20.02 14.43
C GLN A 121 6.49 -21.53 14.71
N LEU A 122 7.11 -21.95 15.82
CA LEU A 122 7.07 -23.34 16.29
C LEU A 122 5.63 -23.81 16.55
N GLU A 123 4.82 -22.93 17.12
CA GLU A 123 3.39 -23.12 17.32
C GLU A 123 2.64 -22.12 16.43
N PRO A 124 1.86 -22.57 15.44
CA PRO A 124 1.19 -21.67 14.50
C PRO A 124 0.20 -20.74 15.21
N VAL A 125 0.40 -19.42 15.12
CA VAL A 125 -0.56 -18.41 15.60
C VAL A 125 -1.45 -17.94 14.45
N ASN A 126 -2.76 -17.99 14.67
CA ASN A 126 -3.76 -17.53 13.70
C ASN A 126 -3.55 -16.06 13.34
N GLN A 127 -3.52 -15.78 12.03
CA GLN A 127 -3.45 -14.42 11.49
C GLN A 127 -4.83 -13.93 11.06
N SER A 128 -5.04 -12.62 11.11
CA SER A 128 -6.27 -11.98 10.64
C SER A 128 -5.93 -10.83 9.70
N LEU A 129 -6.54 -10.85 8.52
CA LEU A 129 -6.46 -9.77 7.54
C LEU A 129 -7.79 -9.04 7.49
N VAL A 130 -7.80 -7.76 7.89
CA VAL A 130 -9.00 -6.93 7.93
C VAL A 130 -9.03 -6.02 6.71
N VAL A 131 -10.03 -6.19 5.86
CA VAL A 131 -10.28 -5.35 4.68
C VAL A 131 -11.44 -4.41 4.97
N SER A 132 -11.16 -3.13 5.10
CA SER A 132 -12.15 -2.07 5.38
C SER A 132 -12.34 -1.14 4.17
N GLY A 133 -13.44 -0.39 4.18
CA GLY A 133 -13.78 0.55 3.12
C GLY A 133 -15.29 0.69 2.89
N GLU A 134 -15.69 1.74 2.20
CA GLU A 134 -17.09 2.00 1.86
C GLU A 134 -17.65 1.01 0.82
N SER A 135 -18.94 1.11 0.54
CA SER A 135 -19.56 0.35 -0.55
C SER A 135 -18.89 0.71 -1.88
N GLY A 136 -18.53 -0.29 -2.68
CA GLY A 136 -17.83 -0.08 -3.96
C GLY A 136 -16.31 0.15 -3.86
N ALA A 137 -15.73 0.21 -2.65
CA ALA A 137 -14.28 0.37 -2.47
C ALA A 137 -13.42 -0.83 -2.94
N GLY A 138 -14.04 -1.96 -3.28
CA GLY A 138 -13.33 -3.15 -3.78
C GLY A 138 -12.97 -4.19 -2.69
N LYS A 139 -13.62 -4.14 -1.52
CA LYS A 139 -13.41 -5.11 -0.41
C LYS A 139 -13.55 -6.57 -0.85
N THR A 140 -14.67 -6.91 -1.51
CA THR A 140 -14.94 -8.29 -1.97
C THR A 140 -13.90 -8.77 -2.97
N TRP A 141 -13.49 -7.89 -3.91
CA TRP A 141 -12.44 -8.21 -4.88
C TRP A 141 -11.10 -8.45 -4.18
N THR A 142 -10.72 -7.57 -3.26
CA THR A 142 -9.52 -7.67 -2.43
C THR A 142 -9.48 -9.01 -1.68
N SER A 143 -10.58 -9.40 -1.01
CA SER A 143 -10.69 -10.69 -0.34
C SER A 143 -10.54 -11.88 -1.29
N ARG A 144 -11.13 -11.81 -2.49
CA ARG A 144 -10.97 -12.85 -3.52
C ARG A 144 -9.51 -12.97 -3.98
N CYS A 145 -8.83 -11.85 -4.20
CA CYS A 145 -7.42 -11.82 -4.57
C CYS A 145 -6.52 -12.46 -3.51
N LEU A 146 -6.76 -12.16 -2.22
CA LEU A 146 -6.05 -12.79 -1.10
C LEU A 146 -6.25 -14.31 -1.07
N MET A 147 -7.49 -14.77 -1.26
CA MET A 147 -7.80 -16.19 -1.26
C MET A 147 -7.14 -16.92 -2.42
N LYS A 148 -7.14 -16.32 -3.61
CA LYS A 148 -6.43 -16.83 -4.78
C LYS A 148 -4.92 -16.88 -4.56
N TYR A 149 -4.34 -15.88 -3.89
CA TYR A 149 -2.92 -15.88 -3.51
C TYR A 149 -2.60 -17.08 -2.64
N TYR A 150 -3.31 -17.29 -1.52
CA TYR A 150 -3.06 -18.42 -0.62
C TYR A 150 -3.26 -19.78 -1.29
N ALA A 151 -4.27 -19.90 -2.14
CA ALA A 151 -4.49 -21.11 -2.91
C ALA A 151 -3.31 -21.41 -3.86
N THR A 152 -2.78 -20.38 -4.52
CA THR A 152 -1.63 -20.48 -5.42
C THR A 152 -0.35 -20.86 -4.67
N VAL A 153 -0.10 -20.23 -3.52
CA VAL A 153 1.04 -20.53 -2.65
C VAL A 153 0.98 -21.97 -2.12
N ALA A 154 -0.19 -22.40 -1.63
CA ALA A 154 -0.40 -23.75 -1.14
C ALA A 154 -0.19 -24.82 -2.24
N ALA A 155 -0.67 -24.54 -3.46
CA ALA A 155 -0.44 -25.40 -4.62
C ALA A 155 1.02 -25.42 -5.07
N SER A 156 1.80 -24.37 -4.78
CA SER A 156 3.23 -24.31 -5.11
C SER A 156 4.09 -25.06 -4.07
N ALA A 157 3.63 -25.16 -2.83
CA ALA A 157 4.30 -25.90 -1.75
C ALA A 157 4.07 -27.43 -1.84
N GLN A 158 2.93 -27.87 -2.38
CA GLN A 158 2.67 -29.28 -2.67
C GLN A 158 3.13 -29.58 -4.09
N ALA A 159 4.07 -30.51 -4.28
CA ALA A 159 4.52 -30.97 -5.60
C ALA A 159 3.45 -31.80 -6.36
N VAL A 160 2.19 -31.40 -6.27
CA VAL A 160 1.03 -32.05 -6.88
C VAL A 160 0.36 -31.03 -7.81
N SER A 161 0.39 -31.32 -9.10
CA SER A 161 -0.17 -30.52 -10.19
C SER A 161 -1.70 -30.45 -10.13
N SER A 162 -2.28 -29.62 -9.28
CA SER A 162 -3.72 -29.50 -9.19
C SER A 162 -4.18 -28.05 -9.23
N GLN A 163 -4.25 -27.51 -10.46
CA GLN A 163 -5.13 -26.37 -10.78
C GLN A 163 -6.53 -26.58 -10.17
N ASP A 164 -7.00 -27.83 -10.10
CA ASP A 164 -8.23 -28.24 -9.42
C ASP A 164 -8.30 -27.89 -7.92
N ALA A 165 -7.18 -27.84 -7.19
CA ALA A 165 -7.17 -27.51 -5.77
C ALA A 165 -7.36 -26.00 -5.56
N VAL A 166 -6.70 -25.19 -6.40
CA VAL A 166 -6.88 -23.74 -6.44
C VAL A 166 -8.31 -23.40 -6.79
N GLU A 167 -8.86 -24.03 -7.83
CA GLU A 167 -10.22 -23.82 -8.28
C GLU A 167 -11.27 -24.30 -7.25
N ARG A 168 -10.99 -25.38 -6.50
CA ARG A 168 -11.88 -25.83 -5.41
C ARG A 168 -11.88 -24.88 -4.21
N ILE A 169 -10.73 -24.34 -3.81
CA ILE A 169 -10.66 -23.36 -2.72
C ILE A 169 -11.33 -22.05 -3.15
N GLU A 170 -11.04 -21.58 -4.36
CA GLU A 170 -11.69 -20.42 -4.95
C GLU A 170 -13.22 -20.62 -4.97
N ARG A 171 -13.73 -21.71 -5.56
CA ARG A 171 -15.17 -22.00 -5.58
C ARG A 171 -15.80 -22.08 -4.18
N ARG A 172 -15.16 -22.74 -3.21
CA ARG A 172 -15.70 -22.84 -1.85
C ARG A 172 -15.85 -21.47 -1.17
N VAL A 173 -14.90 -20.58 -1.38
CA VAL A 173 -14.95 -19.20 -0.85
C VAL A 173 -15.97 -18.36 -1.63
N LEU A 174 -16.06 -18.54 -2.95
CA LEU A 174 -17.01 -17.83 -3.80
C LEU A 174 -18.46 -18.25 -3.55
N ASP A 175 -18.71 -19.54 -3.31
CA ASP A 175 -20.02 -20.11 -2.99
C ASP A 175 -20.50 -19.71 -1.58
N SER A 176 -19.62 -19.15 -0.74
CA SER A 176 -20.03 -18.56 0.54
C SER A 176 -20.70 -17.18 0.39
N ASN A 177 -20.43 -16.47 -0.72
CA ASN A 177 -20.99 -15.13 -0.98
C ASN A 177 -22.47 -15.10 -1.40
N PRO A 178 -23.01 -16.01 -2.24
CA PRO A 178 -24.44 -15.98 -2.56
C PRO A 178 -25.35 -16.29 -1.36
N LEU A 179 -24.86 -16.97 -0.32
CA LEU A 179 -25.64 -17.25 0.89
C LEU A 179 -25.71 -16.06 1.87
N MET A 180 -24.74 -15.15 1.81
CA MET A 180 -24.64 -14.02 2.76
C MET A 180 -25.39 -12.77 2.27
N GLU A 181 -25.38 -12.49 0.97
CA GLU A 181 -26.13 -11.36 0.41
C GLU A 181 -27.65 -11.61 0.38
N GLU A 182 -28.07 -12.87 0.21
CA GLU A 182 -29.50 -13.23 0.24
C GLU A 182 -30.10 -13.16 1.65
N THR A 183 -29.33 -13.52 2.69
CA THR A 183 -29.80 -13.43 4.09
C THR A 183 -29.83 -11.98 4.58
N LEU A 184 -28.87 -11.14 4.18
CA LEU A 184 -28.85 -9.70 4.51
C LEU A 184 -29.96 -8.91 3.79
N SER A 185 -30.29 -9.24 2.54
CA SER A 185 -31.40 -8.61 1.83
C SER A 185 -32.77 -9.02 2.38
N LYS A 186 -32.94 -10.29 2.80
CA LYS A 186 -34.18 -10.77 3.43
C LYS A 186 -34.42 -10.24 4.85
N LEU A 187 -33.37 -9.94 5.61
CA LEU A 187 -33.50 -9.27 6.92
C LEU A 187 -33.92 -7.80 6.77
N ARG A 188 -33.42 -7.09 5.76
CA ARG A 188 -33.76 -5.67 5.52
C ARG A 188 -35.19 -5.43 5.04
N LEU A 189 -35.83 -6.43 4.43
CA LEU A 189 -37.22 -6.34 3.98
C LEU A 189 -38.24 -6.64 5.08
N LYS A 190 -37.84 -7.25 6.21
CA LYS A 190 -38.76 -7.61 7.30
C LYS A 190 -39.00 -6.46 8.29
N ASP A 191 -38.08 -5.50 8.35
CA ASP A 191 -38.19 -4.30 9.20
C ASP A 191 -38.92 -3.12 8.53
N MET A 192 -39.33 -3.25 7.25
CA MET A 192 -40.08 -2.22 6.51
C MET A 192 -41.59 -2.53 6.34
N THR A 193 -42.08 -3.64 6.90
CA THR A 193 -43.50 -4.03 6.82
C THR A 193 -44.15 -4.28 8.18
N HIS A 194 -43.74 -3.54 9.21
CA HIS A 194 -44.51 -3.39 10.44
C HIS A 194 -44.60 -1.92 10.87
#